data_AF-A0AAD8ZDE5-F1
#
_entry.id   AF-A0AAD8ZDE5-F1
#
_cell.length_a   1.000
_cell.length_b   1.000
_cell.length_c   1.000
_cell.angle_alpha   90.00
_cell.angle_beta   90.00
_cell.angle_gamma   90.00
#
_symmetry.space_group_name_H-M   'P 1'
#
loop_
_entity.id
_entity.type
_entity.pdbx_description
1 polymer ?
#
loop_
_entity_poly.entity_id
_entity_poly.type
_entity_poly.pdbx_seq_one_letter_code
_entity_poly.pdbx_strand_id
1 'polypeptide(L)'
;MGYKNISKNLGEKETSGRLPSIEGLMKGAMYRRILNENLLASARTFKMGCGWDFQHVNDPKHTAKATKQCLKKKHIKILEWPSQSPDLNPIENLWRELKL
;
A
#
# COMPACT_ATOMS: atom_id res chain seq x y z
N MET A 1 -21.50 27.47 8.07
CA MET A 1 -21.66 27.54 6.60
C MET A 1 -20.46 28.27 6.03
N GLY A 2 -19.60 27.58 5.25
CA GLY A 2 -18.56 28.19 4.42
C GLY A 2 -17.13 28.15 4.98
N TYR A 3 -16.45 27.01 4.84
CA TYR A 3 -14.99 27.03 4.78
C TYR A 3 -14.58 27.47 3.38
N LYS A 4 -14.02 28.67 3.27
CA LYS A 4 -13.35 29.16 2.06
C LYS A 4 -12.14 28.26 1.80
N ASN A 5 -12.15 27.57 0.66
CA ASN A 5 -10.95 26.94 0.12
C ASN A 5 -9.97 28.03 -0.30
N ILE A 6 -8.83 28.08 0.37
CA ILE A 6 -7.73 29.00 0.05
C ILE A 6 -6.60 28.16 -0.56
N SER A 7 -6.35 28.40 -1.85
CA SER A 7 -5.29 27.83 -2.70
C SER A 7 -5.41 26.30 -2.94
N LYS A 8 -5.24 25.79 -4.16
CA LYS A 8 -4.02 25.89 -4.96
C LYS A 8 -4.32 25.89 -6.46
N ASN A 9 -3.92 26.98 -7.13
CA ASN A 9 -3.49 26.92 -8.52
C ASN A 9 -1.98 26.71 -8.50
N LEU A 10 -1.55 25.49 -8.79
CA LEU A 10 -0.22 25.04 -9.24
C LEU A 10 -0.38 23.53 -9.46
N GLY A 11 0.09 22.99 -10.58
CA GLY A 11 -0.20 21.63 -11.07
C GLY A 11 0.31 20.47 -10.20
N GLU A 12 -0.19 20.33 -8.98
CA GLU A 12 -0.06 19.14 -8.15
C GLU A 12 -0.97 18.06 -8.75
N LYS A 13 -0.43 17.20 -9.61
CA LYS A 13 -1.10 15.93 -9.93
C LYS A 13 -1.29 15.18 -8.62
N GLU A 14 -2.50 14.69 -8.34
CA GLU A 14 -2.78 13.84 -7.19
C GLU A 14 -1.80 12.65 -7.16
N THR A 15 -0.81 12.69 -6.26
CA THR A 15 0.18 11.63 -6.07
C THR A 15 -0.24 10.74 -4.91
N SER A 16 -1.36 10.04 -5.05
CA SER A 16 -1.83 9.08 -4.05
C SER A 16 -1.65 7.63 -4.51
N GLY A 17 -1.49 6.74 -3.54
CA GLY A 17 -1.49 5.29 -3.77
C GLY A 17 -2.90 4.80 -4.09
N ARG A 18 -3.00 3.58 -4.64
CA ARG A 18 -4.31 2.98 -4.95
C ARG A 18 -4.95 2.36 -3.71
N LEU A 19 -6.26 2.60 -3.52
CA LEU A 19 -7.07 2.07 -2.42
C LEU A 19 -8.23 1.20 -2.97
N PRO A 20 -7.96 -0.06 -3.37
CA PRO A 20 -9.02 -0.95 -3.83
C PRO A 20 -9.91 -1.38 -2.66
N SER A 21 -11.24 -1.31 -2.84
CA SER A 21 -12.20 -1.88 -1.90
C SER A 21 -12.13 -3.41 -1.94
N ILE A 22 -12.25 -4.04 -0.77
CA ILE A 22 -12.30 -5.50 -0.63
C ILE A 22 -13.65 -5.87 -0.04
N GLU A 23 -14.42 -6.64 -0.80
CA GLU A 23 -15.70 -7.18 -0.34
C GLU A 23 -15.48 -8.54 0.32
N GLY A 24 -15.94 -8.67 1.56
CA GLY A 24 -15.83 -9.90 2.34
C GLY A 24 -14.43 -10.21 2.88
N LEU A 25 -14.21 -11.46 3.28
CA LEU A 25 -12.95 -11.89 3.89
C LEU A 25 -11.84 -12.03 2.84
N MET A 26 -10.75 -11.26 3.02
CA MET A 26 -9.59 -11.35 2.12
C MET A 26 -8.88 -12.71 2.22
N LYS A 27 -8.81 -13.40 1.09
CA LYS A 27 -8.02 -14.63 0.89
C LYS A 27 -6.66 -14.30 0.27
N GLY A 28 -5.67 -15.18 0.45
CA GLY A 28 -4.34 -14.99 -0.11
C GLY A 28 -4.30 -14.83 -1.64
N ALA A 29 -5.22 -15.48 -2.38
CA ALA A 29 -5.33 -15.29 -3.82
C ALA A 29 -5.81 -13.87 -4.21
N MET A 30 -6.77 -13.33 -3.45
CA MET A 30 -7.24 -11.94 -3.64
C MET A 30 -6.12 -10.95 -3.33
N TYR A 31 -5.38 -11.18 -2.24
CA TYR A 31 -4.23 -10.35 -1.90
C TYR A 31 -3.21 -10.28 -3.04
N ARG A 32 -2.82 -11.42 -3.61
CA ARG A 32 -1.90 -11.45 -4.77
C ARG A 32 -2.47 -10.73 -5.99
N ARG A 33 -3.77 -10.85 -6.26
CA ARG A 33 -4.45 -10.12 -7.34
C ARG A 33 -4.35 -8.60 -7.12
N ILE A 34 -4.66 -8.14 -5.91
CA ILE A 34 -4.54 -6.71 -5.54
C ILE A 34 -3.11 -6.22 -5.74
N LEU A 35 -2.10 -6.96 -5.28
CA LEU A 35 -0.69 -6.61 -5.49
C LEU A 35 -0.34 -6.54 -6.97
N ASN A 36 -0.81 -7.49 -7.78
CA ASN A 36 -0.56 -7.52 -9.22
C ASN A 36 -1.11 -6.29 -9.94
N GLU A 37 -2.32 -5.87 -9.59
CA GLU A 37 -3.04 -4.78 -10.26
C GLU A 37 -2.57 -3.39 -9.78
N ASN A 38 -2.15 -3.27 -8.52
CA ASN A 38 -2.02 -1.96 -7.88
C ASN A 38 -0.60 -1.57 -7.46
N LEU A 39 0.28 -2.52 -7.11
CA LEU A 39 1.55 -2.21 -6.48
C LEU A 39 2.48 -1.39 -7.39
N LEU A 40 2.79 -1.93 -8.57
CA LEU A 40 3.67 -1.25 -9.54
C LEU A 40 3.03 0.02 -10.12
N ALA A 41 1.71 0.03 -10.23
CA ALA A 41 1.00 1.23 -10.68
C ALA A 41 1.13 2.36 -9.65
N SER A 42 1.02 2.04 -8.36
CA SER A 42 1.22 3.02 -7.28
C SER A 42 2.65 3.53 -7.25
N ALA A 43 3.65 2.64 -7.36
CA ALA A 43 5.07 3.04 -7.42
C ALA A 43 5.34 4.02 -8.59
N ARG A 44 4.71 3.80 -9.76
CA ARG A 44 4.79 4.74 -10.90
C ARG A 44 4.12 6.07 -10.61
N THR A 45 2.94 6.07 -9.99
CA THR A 45 2.24 7.32 -9.59
C THR A 45 3.12 8.17 -8.68
N PHE A 46 3.79 7.53 -7.71
CA PHE A 46 4.72 8.17 -6.80
C PHE A 46 6.08 8.50 -7.42
N LYS A 47 6.31 8.17 -8.70
CA LYS A 47 7.60 8.31 -9.39
C LYS A 47 8.76 7.70 -8.60
N MET A 48 8.50 6.57 -7.94
CA MET A 48 9.53 5.87 -7.18
C MET A 48 10.59 5.34 -8.15
N GLY A 49 11.86 5.59 -7.83
CA GLY A 49 13.01 5.07 -8.57
C GLY A 49 13.21 3.58 -8.35
N CYS A 50 14.41 3.08 -8.62
CA CYS A 50 14.79 1.72 -8.24
C CYS A 50 15.11 1.63 -6.74
N GLY A 51 15.04 0.41 -6.17
CA GLY A 51 15.55 0.13 -4.83
C GLY A 51 14.61 0.44 -3.67
N TRP A 52 13.32 0.60 -3.90
CA TRP A 52 12.34 0.70 -2.82
C TRP A 52 12.03 -0.65 -2.18
N ASP A 53 11.75 -0.63 -0.88
CA ASP A 53 11.31 -1.79 -0.12
C ASP A 53 9.80 -1.77 0.08
N PHE A 54 9.17 -2.93 -0.09
CA PHE A 54 7.75 -3.13 0.13
C PHE A 54 7.49 -3.57 1.57
N GLN A 55 6.75 -2.78 2.33
CA GLN A 55 6.31 -3.12 3.67
C GLN A 55 4.90 -3.73 3.64
N HIS A 56 4.73 -4.84 4.37
CA HIS A 56 3.42 -5.40 4.68
C HIS A 56 3.46 -6.13 6.03
N VAL A 57 2.31 -6.27 6.68
CA VAL A 57 2.22 -6.98 7.97
C VAL A 57 2.44 -8.49 7.81
N ASN A 58 2.99 -9.15 8.84
CA ASN A 58 3.32 -10.58 8.89
C ASN A 58 2.11 -11.54 8.95
N ASP A 59 0.97 -11.15 8.39
CA ASP A 59 -0.20 -12.03 8.30
C ASP A 59 0.12 -13.31 7.51
N PRO A 60 -0.34 -14.50 7.94
CA PRO A 60 -0.08 -15.75 7.24
C PRO A 60 -0.36 -15.72 5.72
N LYS A 61 -1.37 -14.98 5.27
CA LYS A 61 -1.69 -14.87 3.83
C LYS A 61 -0.66 -14.03 3.05
N HIS A 62 -0.02 -13.08 3.72
CA HIS A 62 1.01 -12.22 3.16
C HIS A 62 2.37 -12.92 3.13
N THR A 63 2.66 -13.71 4.16
CA THR A 63 3.92 -14.46 4.30
C THR A 63 3.89 -15.85 3.65
N ALA A 64 2.72 -16.28 3.16
CA ALA A 64 2.54 -17.54 2.43
C ALA A 64 3.53 -17.68 1.26
N LYS A 65 4.00 -18.92 1.02
CA LYS A 65 4.97 -19.25 -0.04
C LYS A 65 4.57 -18.70 -1.41
N ALA A 66 3.30 -18.84 -1.78
CA ALA A 66 2.78 -18.35 -3.06
C ALA A 66 2.89 -16.81 -3.19
N THR A 67 2.67 -16.08 -2.09
CA THR A 67 2.78 -14.62 -2.07
C THR A 67 4.24 -14.18 -2.15
N LYS A 68 5.14 -14.81 -1.37
CA LYS A 68 6.58 -14.57 -1.46
C LYS A 68 7.13 -14.83 -2.87
N GLN A 69 6.71 -15.92 -3.52
CA GLN A 69 7.09 -16.23 -4.91
C GLN A 69 6.56 -15.18 -5.90
N CYS A 70 5.33 -14.70 -5.72
CA CYS A 70 4.75 -13.65 -6.56
C CYS A 70 5.56 -12.34 -6.50
N LEU A 71 5.95 -11.92 -5.29
CA LEU A 71 6.76 -10.71 -5.06
C LEU A 71 8.19 -10.89 -5.61
N LYS A 72 8.81 -12.06 -5.36
CA LYS A 72 10.13 -12.39 -5.90
C LYS A 72 10.15 -12.35 -7.44
N LYS A 73 9.15 -12.93 -8.11
CA LYS A 73 9.04 -12.90 -9.59
C LYS A 73 9.00 -11.47 -10.13
N LYS A 74 8.43 -10.53 -9.37
CA LYS A 74 8.36 -9.11 -9.72
C LYS A 74 9.56 -8.29 -9.27
N HIS A 75 10.58 -8.93 -8.67
CA HIS A 75 11.78 -8.27 -8.17
C HIS A 75 11.46 -7.22 -7.10
N ILE A 76 10.41 -7.47 -6.32
CA ILE A 76 10.04 -6.62 -5.20
C ILE A 76 10.79 -7.07 -3.95
N LYS A 77 11.61 -6.18 -3.39
CA LYS A 77 12.24 -6.38 -2.09
C LYS A 77 11.19 -6.16 -1.00
N ILE A 78 11.12 -7.07 -0.04
CA ILE A 78 10.22 -6.98 1.10
C ILE A 78 11.04 -6.41 2.25
N LEU A 79 10.52 -5.38 2.92
CA LEU A 79 11.09 -4.87 4.16
C LEU A 79 10.86 -5.92 5.27
N GLU A 80 11.94 -6.38 5.91
CA GLU A 80 11.79 -7.24 7.09
C GLU A 80 11.11 -6.46 8.20
N TRP A 81 10.06 -7.04 8.77
CA TRP A 81 9.23 -6.38 9.76
C TRP A 81 9.05 -7.29 10.98
N PRO A 82 9.23 -6.78 12.21
CA PRO A 82 8.94 -7.56 13.41
C PRO A 82 7.45 -7.93 13.48
N SER A 83 7.17 -9.15 13.88
CA SER A 83 5.80 -9.59 14.12
C SER A 83 5.18 -8.79 15.26
N GLN A 84 3.87 -8.50 15.16
CA GLN A 84 3.09 -7.83 16.21
C GLN A 84 3.52 -6.40 16.57
N SER A 85 4.04 -5.64 15.61
CA SER A 85 4.30 -4.19 15.78
C SER A 85 3.35 -3.34 14.92
N PRO A 86 2.05 -3.24 15.27
CA PRO A 86 1.10 -2.38 14.57
C PRO A 86 1.39 -0.89 14.81
N ASP A 87 1.96 -0.56 15.97
CA ASP A 87 2.43 0.78 16.36
C ASP A 87 3.49 1.33 15.42
N LEU A 88 4.31 0.45 14.85
CA LEU A 88 5.36 0.83 13.93
C LEU A 88 4.85 1.04 12.49
N ASN A 89 3.60 0.69 12.17
CA ASN A 89 3.07 0.75 10.80
C ASN A 89 2.53 2.15 10.46
N PRO A 90 3.22 2.96 9.62
CA PRO A 90 2.83 4.36 9.38
C PRO A 90 1.45 4.52 8.73
N ILE A 91 0.93 3.47 8.06
CA ILE A 91 -0.39 3.52 7.43
C ILE A 91 -1.53 3.61 8.46
N GLU A 92 -1.31 3.15 9.71
CA GLU A 92 -2.31 3.25 10.77
C GLU A 92 -2.59 4.71 11.12
N ASN A 93 -1.58 5.58 11.05
CA ASN A 93 -1.75 7.02 11.24
C ASN A 93 -2.61 7.62 10.11
N LEU A 94 -2.35 7.24 8.85
CA LEU A 94 -3.16 7.67 7.72
C LEU A 94 -4.62 7.22 7.86
N TRP A 95 -4.86 5.99 8.34
CA TRP A 95 -6.23 5.52 8.59
C TRP A 95 -6.94 6.26 9.70
N ARG A 96 -6.22 6.80 10.70
CA ARG A 96 -6.82 7.67 11.73
C ARG A 96 -7.31 8.97 11.11
N GLU A 97 -6.50 9.62 10.29
CA GLU A 97 -6.86 10.88 9.61
C GLU A 97 -8.05 10.69 8.65
N LEU A 98 -8.12 9.57 7.92
CA LEU A 98 -9.22 9.29 6.98
C LEU A 98 -10.57 8.99 7.65
N LYS A 99 -10.58 8.70 8.95
CA LYS A 99 -11.80 8.40 9.72
C LYS A 99 -12.38 9.62 10.43
N LEU A 100 -11.63 10.73 10.48
CA LEU A 100 -12.09 12.03 10.99
C LEU A 100 -13.02 12.70 9.98
#